data_AF-A0A8T5PHK1-F1
#
_entry.id   AF-A0A8T5PHK1-F1
#
_cell.length_a   1.000
_cell.length_b   1.000
_cell.length_c   1.000
_cell.angle_alpha   90.00
_cell.angle_beta   90.00
_cell.angle_gamma   90.00
#
_symmetry.space_group_name_H-M   'P 1'
#
loop_
_entity.id
_entity.type
_entity.pdbx_description
1 polymer ?
#
loop_
_entity_poly.entity_id
_entity_poly.type
_entity_poly.pdbx_seq_one_letter_code
_entity_poly.pdbx_strand_id
1 'polypeptide(L)'
;MFGEKSQSSLIIIVGIISVVAILWIFIIYKQANDTKLFLKNIKISKIQEYLEMFKGYSKNSLILSVHKSTIQIAQKGGNTKSIRSWICTEPVYPKVNEMRYFLSDSTKKIYNPYLLKANKSKQMEDITIIIDPSTCIDYDVKDSNVMDRKNDEKFNVGAYGSHIYINYDFDSANSTNSIYEEIEKDRFWYMYRIFREWSEENTLKKYICRDCMKLICKCDTPGKCGETCIELDKCINASLDKALNDLKTKFDKYVSCNYNRNCCYQEKQSCGDVIGCKSWDDPPECNKCNLEPSGNLCINGELKFSPIKKSYYYKEYEILKMSNPTDEEDECSDKKVEMWNTVKATTEAVFSCIDKKYVLSSPEKYIKFNVHVRMSLQSRQCYSQGDCTCEWSCKIDPTTGKCEDGSEPKCQKCVPKELVGHWCTECRKINTNTGSEPPQGSTPNQGNQPSTIQTSNIQWSYPIYSGSFQEIFDQIKSELGLNVNLYDDCVGIPDWAWCWVTSGCNGFGVYCKFNVLQSSSEDKLNKLFRHELAHVIQSQFSCYSAAQSEWGADFYAGSNYYNLKLSDSSCMKATEIAALLLQKGCSEEDIKDGAFCKISALEKCSYIKQIDFC
;
A
#
# COMPACT_ATOMS: atom_id res chain seq x y z
N MET A 1 -10.77 -122.36 13.52
CA MET A 1 -11.06 -121.24 14.45
C MET A 1 -9.94 -120.22 14.32
N PHE A 2 -9.92 -119.48 13.20
CA PHE A 2 -9.02 -118.35 12.99
C PHE A 2 -9.91 -117.12 12.95
N GLY A 3 -9.81 -116.30 14.00
CA GLY A 3 -10.65 -115.12 14.17
C GLY A 3 -10.35 -114.09 13.08
N GLU A 4 -11.37 -113.75 12.30
CA GLU A 4 -11.41 -112.57 11.43
C GLU A 4 -11.32 -111.32 12.31
N LYS A 5 -10.09 -110.97 12.70
CA LYS A 5 -9.82 -109.75 13.47
C LYS A 5 -9.85 -108.54 12.52
N SER A 6 -10.97 -107.82 12.61
CA SER A 6 -11.00 -106.35 12.77
C SER A 6 -10.25 -105.49 11.74
N GLN A 7 -10.60 -105.60 10.45
CA GLN A 7 -10.17 -104.59 9.46
C GLN A 7 -10.89 -103.24 9.65
N SER A 8 -12.09 -103.24 10.24
CA SER A 8 -12.90 -102.04 10.48
C SER A 8 -12.26 -101.08 11.50
N SER A 9 -11.54 -101.59 12.52
CA SER A 9 -10.87 -100.74 13.51
C SER A 9 -9.69 -99.97 12.92
N LEU A 10 -9.00 -100.54 11.93
CA LEU A 10 -7.83 -99.92 11.31
C LEU A 10 -8.22 -98.74 10.42
N ILE A 11 -9.34 -98.85 9.69
CA ILE A 11 -9.91 -97.76 8.88
C ILE A 11 -10.36 -96.59 9.77
N ILE A 12 -11.01 -96.88 10.91
CA ILE A 12 -11.43 -95.85 11.87
C ILE A 12 -10.21 -95.12 12.45
N ILE A 13 -9.16 -95.84 12.83
CA ILE A 13 -7.92 -95.25 13.35
C ILE A 13 -7.26 -94.35 12.30
N VAL A 14 -7.14 -94.81 11.05
CA VAL A 14 -6.56 -94.01 9.95
C VAL A 14 -7.42 -92.77 9.65
N GLY A 15 -8.75 -92.90 9.71
CA GLY A 15 -9.69 -91.79 9.57
C GLY A 15 -9.51 -90.73 10.66
N ILE A 16 -9.39 -91.15 11.93
CA ILE A 16 -9.15 -90.24 13.06
C ILE A 16 -7.79 -89.55 12.93
N ILE A 17 -6.72 -90.28 12.60
CA ILE A 17 -5.38 -89.71 12.40
C ILE A 17 -5.40 -88.68 11.26
N SER A 18 -6.12 -88.97 10.16
CA SER A 18 -6.25 -88.05 9.03
C SER A 18 -6.99 -86.77 9.42
N VAL A 19 -8.10 -86.86 10.17
CA VAL A 19 -8.85 -85.70 10.67
C VAL A 19 -7.99 -84.87 11.64
N VAL A 20 -7.28 -85.52 12.56
CA VAL A 20 -6.37 -84.84 13.50
C VAL A 20 -5.23 -84.15 12.76
N ALA A 21 -4.63 -84.79 11.74
CA ALA A 21 -3.58 -84.19 10.93
C ALA A 21 -4.09 -82.96 10.15
N ILE A 22 -5.28 -83.05 9.53
CA ILE A 22 -5.91 -81.93 8.84
C ILE A 22 -6.18 -80.78 9.82
N LEU A 23 -6.78 -81.05 10.98
CA LEU A 23 -7.02 -80.04 12.01
C LEU A 23 -5.71 -79.38 12.48
N TRP A 24 -4.65 -80.17 12.69
CA TRP A 24 -3.36 -79.66 13.12
C TRP A 24 -2.72 -78.75 12.05
N ILE A 25 -2.79 -79.13 10.77
CA ILE A 25 -2.35 -78.29 9.64
C ILE A 25 -3.15 -76.98 9.60
N PHE A 26 -4.48 -77.03 9.78
CA PHE A 26 -5.32 -75.83 9.83
C PHE A 26 -4.96 -74.92 11.01
N ILE A 27 -4.68 -75.48 12.19
CA ILE A 27 -4.27 -74.72 13.38
C ILE A 27 -2.92 -74.03 13.14
N ILE A 28 -1.93 -74.75 12.59
CA ILE A 28 -0.61 -74.17 12.27
C ILE A 28 -0.74 -73.08 11.23
N TYR A 29 -1.51 -73.31 10.17
CA TYR A 29 -1.72 -72.31 9.13
C TYR A 29 -2.39 -71.05 9.69
N LYS A 30 -3.42 -71.22 10.54
CA LYS A 30 -4.09 -70.11 11.22
C LYS A 30 -3.12 -69.35 12.14
N GLN A 31 -2.36 -70.05 12.98
CA GLN A 31 -1.36 -69.42 13.87
C GLN A 31 -0.28 -68.66 13.09
N ALA A 32 0.21 -69.22 11.98
CA ALA A 32 1.17 -68.55 11.11
C ALA A 32 0.58 -67.28 10.48
N ASN A 33 -0.68 -67.33 10.03
CA ASN A 33 -1.37 -66.19 9.45
C ASN A 33 -1.66 -65.10 10.50
N ASP A 34 -2.10 -65.50 11.71
CA ASP A 34 -2.33 -64.59 12.83
C ASP A 34 -1.02 -63.91 13.26
N THR A 35 0.09 -64.64 13.29
CA THR A 35 1.43 -64.08 13.58
C THR A 35 1.86 -63.10 12.49
N LYS A 36 1.63 -63.42 11.21
CA LYS A 36 1.92 -62.52 10.08
C LYS A 36 1.09 -61.24 10.15
N LEU A 37 -0.20 -61.34 10.47
CA LEU A 37 -1.08 -60.18 10.68
C LEU A 37 -0.64 -59.34 11.88
N PHE A 38 -0.27 -59.99 12.99
CA PHE A 38 0.24 -59.32 14.19
C PHE A 38 1.53 -58.54 13.91
N LEU A 39 2.51 -59.16 13.24
CA LEU A 39 3.75 -58.47 12.83
C LEU A 39 3.48 -57.31 11.88
N LYS A 40 2.56 -57.48 10.91
CA LYS A 40 2.14 -56.39 10.02
C LYS A 40 1.52 -55.23 10.79
N ASN A 41 0.65 -55.50 11.77
CA ASN A 41 0.02 -54.46 12.59
C ASN A 41 1.05 -53.71 13.45
N ILE A 42 2.05 -54.41 14.01
CA ILE A 42 3.16 -53.77 14.73
C ILE A 42 3.96 -52.85 13.80
N LYS A 43 4.28 -53.32 12.58
CA LYS A 43 5.00 -52.51 11.59
C LYS A 43 4.22 -51.24 11.21
N ILE A 44 2.94 -51.37 10.89
CA ILE A 44 2.06 -50.22 10.57
C ILE A 44 1.99 -49.24 11.75
N SER A 45 1.82 -49.75 12.97
CA SER A 45 1.77 -48.90 14.18
C SER A 45 3.07 -48.12 14.37
N LYS A 46 4.23 -48.75 14.15
CA LYS A 46 5.53 -48.05 14.21
C LYS A 46 5.64 -46.99 13.12
N ILE A 47 5.27 -47.31 11.88
CA ILE A 47 5.29 -46.35 10.76
C ILE A 47 4.44 -45.11 11.09
N GLN A 48 3.23 -45.32 11.65
CA GLN A 48 2.35 -44.23 12.08
C GLN A 48 2.97 -43.40 13.21
N GLU A 49 3.59 -44.03 14.21
CA GLU A 49 4.29 -43.34 15.29
C GLU A 49 5.42 -42.43 14.76
N TYR A 50 6.25 -42.94 13.85
CA TYR A 50 7.29 -42.15 13.19
C TYR A 50 6.69 -40.99 12.39
N LEU A 51 5.59 -41.24 11.66
CA LEU A 51 4.92 -40.21 10.86
C LEU A 51 4.47 -39.04 11.74
N GLU A 52 3.79 -39.33 12.85
CA GLU A 52 3.31 -38.30 13.77
C GLU A 52 4.47 -37.58 14.48
N MET A 53 5.54 -38.30 14.84
CA MET A 53 6.77 -37.69 15.35
C MET A 53 7.37 -36.69 14.35
N PHE A 54 7.42 -37.02 13.05
CA PHE A 54 7.96 -36.12 12.02
C PHE A 54 7.04 -34.94 11.68
N LYS A 55 5.72 -35.11 11.76
CA LYS A 55 4.77 -33.97 11.71
C LYS A 55 5.01 -33.03 12.89
N GLY A 56 5.18 -33.57 14.11
CA GLY A 56 5.53 -32.79 15.30
C GLY A 56 6.88 -32.06 15.17
N TYR A 57 7.90 -32.72 14.61
CA TYR A 57 9.19 -32.09 14.29
C TYR A 57 9.04 -30.95 13.28
N SER A 58 8.25 -31.18 12.22
CA SER A 58 8.00 -30.20 11.16
C SER A 58 7.23 -28.98 11.70
N LYS A 59 6.29 -29.18 12.62
CA LYS A 59 5.56 -28.12 13.33
C LYS A 59 6.51 -27.25 14.15
N ASN A 60 7.32 -27.86 15.01
CA ASN A 60 8.29 -27.13 15.83
C ASN A 60 9.33 -26.40 14.97
N SER A 61 9.79 -27.04 13.90
CA SER A 61 10.73 -26.43 12.95
C SER A 61 10.13 -25.21 12.25
N LEU A 62 8.83 -25.22 11.94
CA LEU A 62 8.12 -24.07 11.36
C LEU A 62 8.11 -22.90 12.36
N ILE A 63 7.71 -23.14 13.61
CA ILE A 63 7.66 -22.11 14.66
C ILE A 63 9.04 -21.46 14.87
N LEU A 64 10.10 -22.27 14.98
CA LEU A 64 11.47 -21.78 15.10
C LEU A 64 11.90 -20.94 13.88
N SER A 65 11.50 -21.38 12.68
CA SER A 65 11.80 -20.68 11.44
C SER A 65 11.09 -19.33 11.36
N VAL A 66 9.82 -19.27 11.78
CA VAL A 66 9.04 -18.03 11.85
C VAL A 66 9.69 -17.04 12.80
N HIS A 67 10.00 -17.42 14.05
CA HIS A 67 10.67 -16.55 15.02
C HIS A 67 11.99 -16.00 14.49
N LYS A 68 12.77 -16.83 13.79
CA LYS A 68 14.03 -16.38 13.19
C LYS A 68 13.79 -15.43 12.02
N SER A 69 12.79 -15.68 11.20
CA SER A 69 12.42 -14.81 10.08
C SER A 69 11.88 -13.46 10.52
N THR A 70 11.00 -13.41 11.53
CA THR A 70 10.46 -12.14 12.04
C THR A 70 11.58 -11.24 12.53
N ILE A 71 12.57 -11.79 13.24
CA ILE A 71 13.76 -11.05 13.66
C ILE A 71 14.57 -10.54 12.46
N GLN A 72 14.90 -11.42 11.50
CA GLN A 72 15.74 -11.04 10.35
C GLN A 72 15.08 -9.98 9.46
N ILE A 73 13.78 -10.11 9.22
CA ILE A 73 13.02 -9.16 8.39
C ILE A 73 12.82 -7.85 9.13
N ALA A 74 12.57 -7.86 10.45
CA ALA A 74 12.46 -6.65 11.27
C ALA A 74 13.76 -5.84 11.25
N GLN A 75 14.91 -6.50 11.37
CA GLN A 75 16.22 -5.84 11.34
C GLN A 75 16.54 -5.19 9.98
N LYS A 76 15.95 -5.69 8.90
CA LYS A 76 16.13 -5.13 7.54
C LYS A 76 15.07 -4.09 7.17
N GLY A 77 14.17 -3.77 8.10
CA GLY A 77 13.05 -2.86 7.84
C GLY A 77 12.03 -3.44 6.87
N GLY A 78 11.75 -4.74 6.96
CA GLY A 78 10.72 -5.35 6.14
C GLY A 78 11.16 -5.68 4.72
N ASN A 79 12.40 -6.13 4.51
CA ASN A 79 12.88 -6.62 3.20
C ASN A 79 13.88 -7.79 3.37
N THR A 80 14.10 -8.56 2.30
CA THR A 80 14.95 -9.76 2.27
C THR A 80 16.40 -9.47 1.87
N LYS A 81 16.66 -8.56 0.93
CA LYS A 81 18.01 -8.39 0.34
C LYS A 81 18.78 -7.22 0.94
N SER A 82 18.12 -6.08 1.05
CA SER A 82 18.73 -4.83 1.48
C SER A 82 17.83 -4.12 2.49
N ILE A 83 18.40 -3.12 3.13
CA ILE A 83 17.68 -2.18 3.98
C ILE A 83 16.65 -1.42 3.12
N ARG A 84 15.38 -1.40 3.55
CA ARG A 84 14.30 -0.66 2.88
C ARG A 84 14.00 0.65 3.60
N SER A 85 13.86 1.74 2.83
CA SER A 85 13.41 3.03 3.36
C SER A 85 11.89 3.01 3.55
N TRP A 86 11.41 3.42 4.72
CA TRP A 86 9.96 3.55 5.00
C TRP A 86 9.45 4.96 4.82
N ILE A 87 10.33 5.93 5.03
CA ILE A 87 10.05 7.34 4.83
C ILE A 87 11.09 7.79 3.83
N CYS A 88 10.64 8.08 2.62
CA CYS A 88 11.34 8.98 1.72
C CYS A 88 10.83 10.39 2.03
N THR A 89 11.01 11.36 1.13
CA THR A 89 10.33 12.66 1.33
C THR A 89 8.83 12.49 1.60
N GLU A 90 8.21 11.49 0.98
CA GLU A 90 6.89 10.99 1.34
C GLU A 90 6.96 9.61 2.04
N PRO A 91 5.93 9.24 2.80
CA PRO A 91 5.84 7.90 3.40
C PRO A 91 5.79 6.83 2.31
N VAL A 92 6.71 5.86 2.36
CA VAL A 92 6.77 4.71 1.46
C VAL A 92 7.11 3.45 2.25
N TYR A 93 6.21 3.05 3.14
CA TYR A 93 6.34 1.83 3.93
C TYR A 93 5.88 0.59 3.13
N PRO A 94 6.40 -0.61 3.43
CA PRO A 94 5.96 -1.84 2.78
C PRO A 94 4.52 -2.17 3.16
N LYS A 95 3.69 -2.57 2.19
CA LYS A 95 2.32 -3.04 2.44
C LYS A 95 2.33 -4.39 3.16
N VAL A 96 1.22 -4.74 3.83
CA VAL A 96 1.11 -6.03 4.55
C VAL A 96 1.38 -7.23 3.65
N ASN A 97 0.94 -7.22 2.39
CA ASN A 97 1.26 -8.31 1.45
C ASN A 97 2.75 -8.39 1.07
N GLU A 98 3.44 -7.25 0.96
CA GLU A 98 4.89 -7.26 0.73
C GLU A 98 5.61 -7.85 1.96
N MET A 99 5.19 -7.45 3.16
CA MET A 99 5.73 -7.98 4.41
C MET A 99 5.51 -9.49 4.54
N ARG A 100 4.31 -9.97 4.23
CA ARG A 100 4.00 -11.41 4.16
C ARG A 100 4.94 -12.13 3.21
N TYR A 101 5.20 -11.57 2.03
CA TYR A 101 6.10 -12.18 1.05
C TYR A 101 7.52 -12.31 1.61
N PHE A 102 8.05 -11.23 2.20
CA PHE A 102 9.41 -11.24 2.74
C PHE A 102 9.56 -12.21 3.91
N LEU A 103 8.54 -12.29 4.77
CA LEU A 103 8.49 -13.29 5.84
C LEU A 103 8.40 -14.71 5.27
N SER A 104 7.48 -14.99 4.35
CA SER A 104 7.32 -16.29 3.69
C SER A 104 8.60 -16.78 3.02
N ASP A 105 9.27 -15.93 2.25
CA ASP A 105 10.54 -16.28 1.58
C ASP A 105 11.66 -16.56 2.58
N SER A 106 11.80 -15.71 3.61
CA SER A 106 12.77 -15.92 4.70
C SER A 106 12.49 -17.23 5.46
N THR A 107 11.24 -17.47 5.84
CA THR A 107 10.86 -18.65 6.63
C THR A 107 11.08 -19.90 5.82
N LYS A 108 10.75 -19.90 4.52
CA LYS A 108 10.98 -21.07 3.66
C LYS A 108 12.46 -21.41 3.54
N LYS A 109 13.32 -20.39 3.40
CA LYS A 109 14.79 -20.54 3.34
C LYS A 109 15.37 -21.12 4.62
N ILE A 110 14.75 -20.89 5.77
CA ILE A 110 15.20 -21.41 7.08
C ILE A 110 14.59 -22.78 7.37
N TYR A 111 13.32 -22.95 7.03
CA TYR A 111 12.51 -24.14 7.33
C TYR A 111 12.93 -25.37 6.53
N ASN A 112 13.11 -25.24 5.21
CA ASN A 112 13.46 -26.38 4.36
C ASN A 112 14.79 -27.04 4.78
N PRO A 113 15.85 -26.30 5.16
CA PRO A 113 17.05 -26.91 5.75
C PRO A 113 16.81 -27.72 7.03
N TYR A 114 15.83 -27.37 7.88
CA TYR A 114 15.47 -28.21 9.04
C TYR A 114 14.88 -29.54 8.58
N LEU A 115 13.93 -29.51 7.64
CA LEU A 115 13.33 -30.72 7.08
C LEU A 115 14.38 -31.63 6.43
N LEU A 116 15.28 -31.08 5.63
CA LEU A 116 16.33 -31.85 4.96
C LEU A 116 17.37 -32.43 5.93
N LYS A 117 17.61 -31.79 7.09
CA LYS A 117 18.46 -32.36 8.15
C LYS A 117 17.80 -33.58 8.79
N ALA A 118 16.48 -33.60 8.91
CA ALA A 118 15.74 -34.75 9.43
C ALA A 118 16.03 -36.01 8.59
N ASN A 119 16.05 -35.88 7.26
CA ASN A 119 16.37 -36.97 6.31
C ASN A 119 17.78 -37.56 6.54
N LYS A 120 18.73 -36.74 7.02
CA LYS A 120 20.11 -37.18 7.28
C LYS A 120 20.31 -37.78 8.67
N SER A 121 19.42 -37.46 9.62
CA SER A 121 19.66 -37.71 11.05
C SER A 121 19.23 -39.10 11.55
N LYS A 122 18.44 -39.86 10.77
CA LYS A 122 17.95 -41.19 11.16
C LYS A 122 17.78 -42.12 9.96
N GLN A 123 18.89 -42.65 9.44
CA GLN A 123 18.88 -43.98 8.86
C GLN A 123 19.05 -44.97 10.03
N MET A 124 17.96 -45.36 10.66
CA MET A 124 17.98 -46.59 11.47
C MET A 124 18.06 -47.75 10.47
N GLU A 125 18.75 -48.85 10.80
CA GLU A 125 19.08 -49.93 9.84
C GLU A 125 17.88 -50.39 8.97
N ASP A 126 16.64 -50.28 9.49
CA ASP A 126 15.42 -50.72 8.80
C ASP A 126 14.45 -49.59 8.40
N ILE A 127 14.75 -48.31 8.68
CA ILE A 127 13.81 -47.19 8.47
C ILE A 127 14.46 -46.07 7.67
N THR A 128 13.88 -45.79 6.50
CA THR A 128 14.25 -44.62 5.69
C THR A 128 13.11 -43.60 5.75
N ILE A 129 13.41 -42.39 6.25
CA ILE A 129 12.48 -41.26 6.21
C ILE A 129 12.96 -40.25 5.17
N ILE A 130 12.07 -39.89 4.26
CA ILE A 130 12.29 -38.88 3.23
C ILE A 130 11.22 -37.80 3.40
N ILE A 131 11.64 -36.57 3.67
CA ILE A 131 10.78 -35.40 3.76
C ILE A 131 11.13 -34.47 2.61
N ASP A 132 10.13 -34.16 1.79
CA ASP A 132 10.26 -33.18 0.71
C ASP A 132 10.28 -31.75 1.29
N PRO A 133 11.07 -30.83 0.71
CA PRO A 133 11.00 -29.42 1.10
C PRO A 133 9.59 -28.87 0.86
N SER A 134 9.16 -27.94 1.72
CA SER A 134 7.92 -27.20 1.46
C SER A 134 8.10 -26.28 0.25
N THR A 135 7.15 -26.33 -0.66
CA THR A 135 7.13 -25.46 -1.84
C THR A 135 6.72 -24.04 -1.44
N CYS A 136 5.95 -23.92 -0.36
CA CYS A 136 5.16 -22.75 -0.07
C CYS A 136 5.01 -22.50 1.43
N ILE A 137 5.17 -21.24 1.84
CA ILE A 137 4.87 -20.76 3.20
C ILE A 137 4.03 -19.50 3.05
N ASP A 138 2.94 -19.39 3.83
CA ASP A 138 2.08 -18.21 3.84
C ASP A 138 1.72 -17.80 5.26
N TYR A 139 1.54 -16.50 5.46
CA TYR A 139 1.11 -15.88 6.70
C TYR A 139 -0.34 -15.45 6.50
N ASP A 140 -1.27 -15.98 7.30
CA ASP A 140 -2.69 -15.61 7.25
C ASP A 140 -2.92 -14.30 8.02
N VAL A 141 -2.42 -13.22 7.42
CA VAL A 141 -2.45 -11.87 7.95
C VAL A 141 -3.05 -10.95 6.89
N LYS A 142 -4.00 -10.12 7.30
CA LYS A 142 -4.70 -9.16 6.43
C LYS A 142 -4.42 -7.75 6.91
N ASP A 143 -4.49 -6.78 6.00
CA ASP A 143 -4.27 -5.36 6.33
C ASP A 143 -5.20 -4.89 7.44
N SER A 144 -6.49 -5.22 7.34
CA SER A 144 -7.49 -4.92 8.36
C SER A 144 -7.15 -5.52 9.71
N ASN A 145 -6.65 -6.76 9.76
CA ASN A 145 -6.35 -7.44 11.02
C ASN A 145 -5.13 -6.83 11.72
N VAL A 146 -4.15 -6.36 10.94
CA VAL A 146 -3.03 -5.59 11.46
C VAL A 146 -3.56 -4.30 12.06
N MET A 147 -4.30 -3.47 11.29
CA MET A 147 -4.79 -2.17 11.77
C MET A 147 -5.76 -2.28 12.96
N ASP A 148 -6.57 -3.35 13.00
CA ASP A 148 -7.46 -3.68 14.12
C ASP A 148 -6.73 -4.28 15.34
N ARG A 149 -5.40 -4.39 15.30
CA ARG A 149 -4.55 -4.96 16.38
C ARG A 149 -4.77 -6.44 16.65
N LYS A 150 -5.49 -7.15 15.78
CA LYS A 150 -5.78 -8.59 15.92
C LYS A 150 -4.54 -9.45 15.79
N ASN A 151 -3.54 -8.99 15.03
CA ASN A 151 -2.28 -9.70 14.82
C ASN A 151 -1.10 -9.19 15.68
N ASP A 152 -1.34 -8.29 16.64
CA ASP A 152 -0.27 -7.63 17.41
C ASP A 152 0.54 -8.62 18.28
N GLU A 153 -0.07 -9.71 18.75
CA GLU A 153 0.55 -10.66 19.68
C GLU A 153 0.54 -12.11 19.18
N LYS A 154 -0.27 -12.38 18.15
CA LYS A 154 -0.42 -13.72 17.56
C LYS A 154 -0.89 -13.68 16.11
N PHE A 155 -0.46 -14.64 15.31
CA PHE A 155 -0.84 -14.76 13.90
C PHE A 155 -0.64 -16.18 13.40
N ASN A 156 -1.34 -16.56 12.33
CA ASN A 156 -1.23 -17.92 11.80
C ASN A 156 -0.26 -18.00 10.62
N VAL A 157 0.46 -19.12 10.53
CA VAL A 157 1.39 -19.43 9.44
C VAL A 157 1.13 -20.84 8.94
N GLY A 158 1.06 -20.99 7.62
CA GLY A 158 0.94 -22.26 6.94
C GLY A 158 2.19 -22.64 6.14
N ALA A 159 2.59 -23.90 6.18
CA ALA A 159 3.59 -24.51 5.30
C ALA A 159 2.93 -25.62 4.47
N TYR A 160 3.14 -25.59 3.16
CA TYR A 160 2.42 -26.44 2.20
C TYR A 160 3.36 -27.08 1.17
N GLY A 161 2.86 -28.15 0.55
CA GLY A 161 3.52 -28.85 -0.56
C GLY A 161 4.67 -29.77 -0.17
N SER A 162 4.88 -30.02 1.13
CA SER A 162 5.80 -31.04 1.63
C SER A 162 5.08 -32.39 1.78
N HIS A 163 5.82 -33.49 1.56
CA HIS A 163 5.37 -34.86 1.79
C HIS A 163 6.38 -35.58 2.68
N ILE A 164 5.90 -36.48 3.54
CA ILE A 164 6.72 -37.40 4.33
C ILE A 164 6.52 -38.80 3.77
N TYR A 165 7.61 -39.46 3.42
CA TYR A 165 7.66 -40.87 3.03
C TYR A 165 8.44 -41.63 4.08
N ILE A 166 7.85 -42.71 4.59
CA ILE A 166 8.50 -43.62 5.54
C ILE A 166 8.52 -44.99 4.89
N ASN A 167 9.71 -45.49 4.66
CA ASN A 167 9.94 -46.85 4.21
C ASN A 167 10.45 -47.65 5.42
N TYR A 168 9.77 -48.76 5.72
CA TYR A 168 10.15 -49.71 6.75
C TYR A 168 10.20 -51.09 6.10
N ASP A 169 11.40 -51.62 5.89
CA ASP A 169 11.57 -52.93 5.25
C ASP A 169 10.97 -52.92 3.81
N PHE A 170 9.96 -53.76 3.49
CA PHE A 170 9.23 -53.75 2.20
C PHE A 170 7.94 -52.91 2.22
N ASP A 171 7.56 -52.34 3.37
CA ASP A 171 6.34 -51.55 3.51
C ASP A 171 6.66 -50.06 3.43
N SER A 172 5.75 -49.27 2.88
CA SER A 172 5.88 -47.82 2.84
C SER A 172 4.57 -47.13 3.24
N ALA A 173 4.70 -45.96 3.84
CA ALA A 173 3.59 -45.03 4.01
C ALA A 173 4.03 -43.65 3.55
N ASN A 174 3.08 -42.92 2.99
CA ASN A 174 3.24 -41.51 2.66
C ASN A 174 2.13 -40.68 3.30
N SER A 175 2.42 -39.42 3.53
CA SER A 175 1.44 -38.45 4.01
C SER A 175 1.85 -37.05 3.58
N THR A 176 0.86 -36.20 3.31
CA THR A 176 1.09 -34.77 3.16
C THR A 176 1.56 -34.17 4.48
N ASN A 177 2.52 -33.27 4.43
CA ASN A 177 3.07 -32.54 5.58
C ASN A 177 2.65 -31.07 5.51
N SER A 178 1.35 -30.84 5.32
CA SER A 178 0.79 -29.49 5.39
C SER A 178 0.56 -29.13 6.86
N ILE A 179 1.09 -27.99 7.26
CA ILE A 179 1.11 -27.55 8.66
C ILE A 179 0.52 -26.15 8.71
N TYR A 180 -0.37 -25.91 9.68
CA TYR A 180 -0.96 -24.61 9.92
C TYR A 180 -0.93 -24.35 11.43
N GLU A 181 -0.25 -23.30 11.85
CA GLU A 181 0.08 -23.06 13.25
C GLU A 181 -0.18 -21.61 13.64
N GLU A 182 -0.74 -21.42 14.83
CA GLU A 182 -0.82 -20.12 15.49
C GLU A 182 0.53 -19.84 16.17
N ILE A 183 1.15 -18.74 15.78
CA ILE A 183 2.38 -18.22 16.37
C ILE A 183 1.96 -17.23 17.44
N GLU A 184 2.22 -17.55 18.70
CA GLU A 184 1.96 -16.69 19.84
C GLU A 184 3.25 -16.02 20.33
N LYS A 185 3.11 -14.90 21.06
CA LYS A 185 4.23 -14.21 21.72
C LYS A 185 5.28 -13.68 20.75
N ASP A 186 4.86 -13.34 19.54
CA ASP A 186 5.66 -12.64 18.54
C ASP A 186 4.94 -11.34 18.17
N ARG A 187 5.62 -10.21 18.40
CA ARG A 187 5.06 -8.85 18.24
C ARG A 187 5.54 -8.15 16.98
N PHE A 188 5.94 -8.92 15.97
CA PHE A 188 6.37 -8.37 14.69
C PHE A 188 5.35 -7.42 14.06
N TRP A 189 4.08 -7.83 14.01
CA TRP A 189 3.01 -7.03 13.38
C TRP A 189 2.62 -5.80 14.21
N TYR A 190 2.72 -5.90 15.54
CA TYR A 190 2.60 -4.73 16.44
C TYR A 190 3.66 -3.68 16.11
N MET A 191 4.93 -4.08 16.03
CA MET A 191 6.03 -3.18 15.68
C MET A 191 5.82 -2.57 14.29
N TYR A 192 5.49 -3.41 13.30
CA TYR A 192 5.20 -2.98 11.93
C TYR A 192 4.08 -1.92 11.88
N ARG A 193 2.96 -2.16 12.57
CA ARG A 193 1.82 -1.24 12.61
C ARG A 193 2.20 0.11 13.19
N ILE A 194 2.87 0.14 14.34
CA ILE A 194 3.27 1.40 14.99
C ILE A 194 4.21 2.21 14.09
N PHE A 195 5.17 1.56 13.43
CA PHE A 195 6.03 2.24 12.47
C PHE A 195 5.29 2.73 11.24
N ARG A 196 4.27 1.99 10.75
CA ARG A 196 3.45 2.41 9.61
C ARG A 196 2.66 3.66 9.97
N GLU A 197 1.90 3.62 11.08
CA GLU A 197 1.12 4.77 11.59
C GLU A 197 2.04 6.00 11.79
N TRP A 198 3.21 5.80 12.40
CA TRP A 198 4.20 6.88 12.57
C TRP A 198 4.73 7.43 11.25
N SER A 199 4.99 6.56 10.27
CA SER A 199 5.49 6.99 8.95
C SER A 199 4.46 7.81 8.17
N GLU A 200 3.18 7.46 8.26
CA GLU A 200 2.07 8.19 7.61
C GLU A 200 1.95 9.63 8.12
N GLU A 201 2.24 9.87 9.40
CA GLU A 201 2.17 11.22 9.99
C GLU A 201 3.28 12.16 9.49
N ASN A 202 4.37 11.60 8.96
CA ASN A 202 5.52 12.27 8.39
C ASN A 202 6.02 13.46 9.26
N THR A 203 6.11 13.25 10.58
CA THR A 203 6.44 14.30 11.55
C THR A 203 7.81 14.91 11.31
N LEU A 204 8.79 14.10 10.87
CA LEU A 204 10.13 14.56 10.55
C LEU A 204 10.14 15.59 9.40
N LYS A 205 9.38 15.37 8.32
CA LYS A 205 9.26 16.35 7.22
C LYS A 205 8.75 17.69 7.74
N LYS A 206 7.72 17.67 8.59
CA LYS A 206 7.13 18.88 9.17
C LYS A 206 8.16 19.67 9.98
N TYR A 207 8.95 18.99 10.83
CA TYR A 207 9.99 19.65 11.64
C TYR A 207 11.13 20.20 10.78
N ILE A 208 11.69 19.41 9.87
CA ILE A 208 12.80 19.87 9.02
C ILE A 208 12.34 21.02 8.13
N CYS A 209 11.19 20.89 7.49
CA CYS A 209 10.66 21.90 6.59
C CYS A 209 10.43 23.24 7.29
N ARG A 210 9.74 23.22 8.44
CA ARG A 210 9.34 24.44 9.15
C ARG A 210 10.50 25.06 9.93
N ASP A 211 11.29 24.23 10.60
CA ASP A 211 12.25 24.71 11.61
C ASP A 211 13.66 24.82 11.03
N CYS A 212 14.07 23.96 10.08
CA CYS A 212 15.47 23.83 9.68
C CYS A 212 15.82 24.42 8.30
N MET A 213 14.92 24.36 7.30
CA MET A 213 15.26 24.80 5.93
C MET A 213 15.74 26.25 5.86
N LYS A 214 15.15 27.17 6.64
CA LYS A 214 15.57 28.57 6.74
C LYS A 214 17.02 28.79 7.22
N LEU A 215 17.58 27.83 7.95
CA LEU A 215 18.96 27.92 8.45
C LEU A 215 19.97 27.72 7.32
N ILE A 216 19.57 27.11 6.20
CA ILE A 216 20.43 26.90 5.04
C ILE A 216 20.88 28.23 4.41
N CYS A 217 20.08 29.28 4.59
CA CYS A 217 20.41 30.62 4.11
C CYS A 217 21.70 31.19 4.70
N LYS A 218 22.11 30.70 5.87
CA LYS A 218 23.33 31.10 6.57
C LYS A 218 24.53 30.22 6.24
N CYS A 219 24.36 29.16 5.45
CA CYS A 219 25.48 28.31 5.04
C CYS A 219 26.16 28.94 3.82
N ASP A 220 27.50 29.02 3.86
CA ASP A 220 28.29 29.67 2.82
C ASP A 220 28.60 28.73 1.66
N THR A 221 28.85 27.45 1.95
CA THR A 221 29.24 26.44 0.97
C THR A 221 28.33 25.21 1.03
N PRO A 222 28.04 24.55 -0.10
CA PRO A 222 27.36 23.25 -0.09
C PRO A 222 28.25 22.19 0.54
N GLY A 223 27.65 21.19 1.17
CA GLY A 223 28.39 20.09 1.79
C GLY A 223 27.67 19.44 2.96
N LYS A 224 28.43 18.63 3.70
CA LYS A 224 27.93 17.96 4.91
C LYS A 224 27.52 18.97 5.96
N CYS A 225 26.35 18.76 6.57
CA CYS A 225 25.77 19.72 7.52
C CYS A 225 26.70 20.02 8.70
N GLY A 226 27.33 19.00 9.30
CA GLY A 226 28.21 19.19 10.46
C GLY A 226 29.50 19.96 10.17
N GLU A 227 29.91 20.05 8.91
CA GLU A 227 31.16 20.71 8.49
C GLU A 227 30.88 22.12 7.94
N THR A 228 29.84 22.26 7.13
CA THR A 228 29.52 23.50 6.40
C THR A 228 28.42 24.32 7.05
N CYS A 229 27.59 23.71 7.92
CA CYS A 229 26.43 24.38 8.49
C CYS A 229 25.98 23.83 9.85
N ILE A 230 26.74 24.17 10.90
CA ILE A 230 26.55 23.68 12.28
C ILE A 230 25.14 23.96 12.82
N GLU A 231 24.54 25.11 12.48
CA GLU A 231 23.17 25.44 12.93
C GLU A 231 22.12 24.48 12.33
N LEU A 232 22.26 24.16 11.04
CA LEU A 232 21.39 23.19 10.37
C LEU A 232 21.55 21.80 10.98
N ASP A 233 22.80 21.39 11.23
CA ASP A 233 23.12 20.10 11.85
C ASP A 233 22.42 19.93 13.21
N LYS A 234 22.52 20.95 14.07
CA LYS A 234 21.83 21.01 15.37
C LYS A 234 20.31 20.95 15.22
N CYS A 235 19.74 21.68 14.27
CA CYS A 235 18.30 21.68 14.02
C CYS A 235 17.79 20.31 13.55
N ILE A 236 18.54 19.63 12.67
CA ILE A 236 18.20 18.30 12.18
C ILE A 236 18.26 17.28 13.32
N ASN A 237 19.28 17.32 14.17
CA ASN A 237 19.35 16.46 15.36
C ASN A 237 18.18 16.71 16.33
N ALA A 238 17.86 17.98 16.59
CA ALA A 238 16.68 18.32 17.41
C ALA A 238 15.36 17.84 16.78
N SER A 239 15.25 17.84 15.45
CA SER A 239 14.10 17.33 14.72
C SER A 239 14.01 15.80 14.78
N LEU A 240 15.14 15.10 14.70
CA LEU A 240 15.23 13.65 14.91
C LEU A 240 14.88 13.27 16.35
N ASP A 241 15.32 14.03 17.35
CA ASP A 241 14.96 13.82 18.75
C ASP A 241 13.45 13.99 18.98
N LYS A 242 12.84 15.02 18.38
CA LYS A 242 11.38 15.21 18.42
C LYS A 242 10.65 14.04 17.77
N ALA A 243 11.10 13.60 16.60
CA ALA A 243 10.52 12.46 15.89
C ALA A 243 10.69 11.13 16.66
N LEU A 244 11.83 10.94 17.36
CA LEU A 244 12.06 9.79 18.24
C LEU A 244 11.13 9.80 19.44
N ASN A 245 10.94 10.97 20.08
CA ASN A 245 10.05 11.10 21.22
C ASN A 245 8.60 10.84 20.84
N ASP A 246 8.17 11.37 19.69
CA ASP A 246 6.87 11.07 19.09
C ASP A 246 6.68 9.57 18.87
N LEU A 247 7.64 8.90 18.22
CA LEU A 247 7.62 7.44 18.03
C LEU A 247 7.53 6.67 19.37
N LYS A 248 8.32 7.06 20.38
CA LYS A 248 8.30 6.43 21.70
C LYS A 248 6.93 6.52 22.38
N THR A 249 6.17 7.60 22.17
CA THR A 249 4.85 7.76 22.78
C THR A 249 3.80 6.80 22.22
N LYS A 250 4.02 6.25 21.02
CA LYS A 250 3.13 5.29 20.37
C LYS A 250 3.35 3.85 20.85
N PHE A 251 4.53 3.56 21.40
CA PHE A 251 4.86 2.25 21.94
C PHE A 251 4.49 2.12 23.43
N ASP A 252 4.22 0.88 23.84
CA ASP A 252 4.17 0.52 25.25
C ASP A 252 5.55 0.51 25.93
N LYS A 253 5.54 0.31 27.25
CA LYS A 253 6.73 0.33 28.11
C LYS A 253 7.77 -0.77 27.81
N TYR A 254 7.47 -1.75 26.95
CA TYR A 254 8.37 -2.87 26.67
C TYR A 254 9.30 -2.59 25.49
N VAL A 255 9.05 -1.52 24.74
CA VAL A 255 9.83 -1.15 23.56
C VAL A 255 10.77 -0.01 23.89
N SER A 256 12.06 -0.20 23.58
CA SER A 256 13.07 0.85 23.68
C SER A 256 13.55 1.27 22.30
N CYS A 257 13.45 2.56 21.98
CA CYS A 257 13.84 3.12 20.69
C CYS A 257 15.05 4.06 20.78
N ASN A 258 15.89 4.02 19.74
CA ASN A 258 16.94 5.00 19.46
C ASN A 258 16.98 5.31 17.96
N TYR A 259 17.79 6.30 17.56
CA TYR A 259 18.14 6.49 16.16
C TYR A 259 19.65 6.63 15.98
N ASN A 260 20.11 6.34 14.77
CA ASN A 260 21.45 6.68 14.31
C ASN A 260 21.35 7.51 13.03
N ARG A 261 21.97 8.69 12.99
CA ARG A 261 21.99 9.53 11.79
C ARG A 261 23.17 9.12 10.92
N ASN A 262 22.88 8.69 9.70
CA ASN A 262 23.88 8.21 8.75
C ASN A 262 24.46 9.34 7.90
N CYS A 263 23.61 10.30 7.51
CA CYS A 263 23.98 11.31 6.54
C CYS A 263 23.21 12.63 6.73
N CYS A 264 23.86 13.74 6.37
CA CYS A 264 23.25 15.05 6.28
C CYS A 264 24.03 15.89 5.27
N TYR A 265 23.35 16.43 4.26
CA TYR A 265 23.93 17.28 3.23
C TYR A 265 22.99 18.45 2.93
N GLN A 266 23.57 19.60 2.59
CA GLN A 266 22.83 20.78 2.17
C GLN A 266 23.50 21.46 0.98
N GLU A 267 22.68 22.12 0.17
CA GLU A 267 23.15 23.03 -0.87
C GLU A 267 22.21 24.22 -1.01
N LYS A 268 22.77 25.31 -1.54
CA LYS A 268 22.08 26.55 -1.86
C LYS A 268 22.31 26.84 -3.34
N GLN A 269 21.23 26.91 -4.09
CA GLN A 269 21.25 27.21 -5.53
C GLN A 269 20.59 28.56 -5.78
N SER A 270 21.26 29.41 -6.55
CA SER A 270 20.67 30.66 -7.04
C SER A 270 19.49 30.35 -7.97
N CYS A 271 18.42 31.16 -7.87
CA CYS A 271 17.34 31.20 -8.85
C CYS A 271 16.52 29.90 -8.92
N GLY A 272 15.53 29.75 -8.04
CA GLY A 272 14.59 28.64 -8.22
C GLY A 272 13.15 28.93 -7.80
N ASP A 273 12.25 28.24 -8.49
CA ASP A 273 10.80 28.50 -8.49
C ASP A 273 10.03 27.66 -7.47
N VAL A 274 10.74 26.97 -6.57
CA VAL A 274 10.10 25.98 -5.69
C VAL A 274 9.50 26.64 -4.45
N ILE A 275 8.25 27.11 -4.59
CA ILE A 275 7.43 27.58 -3.47
C ILE A 275 7.02 26.38 -2.59
N GLY A 276 7.26 26.50 -1.27
CA GLY A 276 6.99 25.45 -0.27
C GLY A 276 8.13 24.43 -0.10
N CYS A 277 7.94 23.44 0.77
CA CYS A 277 8.83 22.27 0.82
C CYS A 277 8.36 21.19 -0.14
N LYS A 278 9.16 20.95 -1.17
CA LYS A 278 8.96 19.83 -2.09
C LYS A 278 10.08 18.81 -1.95
N SER A 279 9.91 17.65 -2.57
CA SER A 279 10.97 16.65 -2.65
C SER A 279 12.12 17.14 -3.51
N TRP A 280 13.32 16.71 -3.13
CA TRP A 280 14.54 16.84 -3.90
C TRP A 280 14.94 15.45 -4.37
N ASP A 281 14.69 15.16 -5.64
CA ASP A 281 14.69 13.80 -6.17
C ASP A 281 16.10 13.19 -6.26
N ASP A 282 17.10 14.01 -6.59
CA ASP A 282 18.49 13.58 -6.82
C ASP A 282 19.50 14.34 -5.93
N PRO A 283 19.52 14.08 -4.62
CA PRO A 283 20.57 14.63 -3.78
C PRO A 283 21.93 13.96 -4.09
N PRO A 284 23.03 14.72 -4.10
CA PRO A 284 24.36 14.24 -4.48
C PRO A 284 24.98 13.33 -3.41
N GLU A 285 24.56 13.51 -2.15
CA GLU A 285 25.00 12.72 -1.00
C GLU A 285 23.80 12.02 -0.32
N CYS A 286 24.10 11.01 0.49
CA CYS A 286 23.17 10.07 1.13
C CYS A 286 22.60 8.99 0.19
N ASN A 287 22.36 7.78 0.71
CA ASN A 287 21.90 6.65 -0.08
C ASN A 287 20.57 6.94 -0.80
N LYS A 288 20.37 6.43 -2.02
CA LYS A 288 19.10 6.55 -2.73
C LYS A 288 17.96 5.86 -1.96
N CYS A 289 16.75 6.39 -2.11
CA CYS A 289 15.55 5.72 -1.61
C CYS A 289 15.43 4.33 -2.25
N ASN A 290 15.57 3.30 -1.42
CA ASN A 290 15.58 1.93 -1.89
C ASN A 290 14.19 1.29 -1.69
N LEU A 291 13.53 1.05 -2.81
CA LEU A 291 12.19 0.46 -2.90
C LEU A 291 12.27 -0.81 -3.73
N GLU A 292 12.76 -1.89 -3.13
CA GLU A 292 12.74 -3.18 -3.80
C GLU A 292 11.30 -3.72 -3.85
N PRO A 293 10.78 -4.09 -5.03
CA PRO A 293 9.47 -4.70 -5.14
C PRO A 293 9.49 -6.09 -4.50
N SER A 294 8.39 -6.47 -3.84
CA SER A 294 8.20 -7.86 -3.41
C SER A 294 7.86 -8.77 -4.60
N GLY A 295 8.06 -10.07 -4.41
CA GLY A 295 7.63 -11.10 -5.36
C GLY A 295 6.23 -11.63 -5.06
N ASN A 296 5.85 -12.72 -5.74
CA ASN A 296 4.50 -13.28 -5.62
C ASN A 296 4.30 -14.04 -4.31
N LEU A 297 3.10 -13.86 -3.73
CA LEU A 297 2.67 -14.60 -2.56
C LEU A 297 2.25 -16.03 -2.90
N CYS A 298 2.35 -16.87 -1.89
CA CYS A 298 1.66 -18.13 -1.84
C CYS A 298 0.22 -17.87 -1.37
N ILE A 299 -0.80 -18.31 -2.11
CA ILE A 299 -2.20 -18.23 -1.67
C ILE A 299 -2.82 -19.62 -1.82
N ASN A 300 -3.23 -20.23 -0.70
CA ASN A 300 -3.86 -21.55 -0.64
C ASN A 300 -3.01 -22.69 -1.22
N GLY A 301 -1.69 -22.68 -0.95
CA GLY A 301 -0.78 -23.73 -1.43
C GLY A 301 -0.36 -23.61 -2.90
N GLU A 302 -0.88 -22.61 -3.63
CA GLU A 302 -0.47 -22.28 -4.99
C GLU A 302 0.28 -20.94 -5.01
N LEU A 303 1.30 -20.81 -5.87
CA LEU A 303 1.89 -19.52 -6.17
C LEU A 303 0.87 -18.71 -6.97
N LYS A 304 0.15 -17.82 -6.31
CA LYS A 304 -0.76 -16.89 -6.98
C LYS A 304 -0.06 -15.53 -7.05
N PHE A 305 -0.13 -14.89 -8.21
CA PHE A 305 0.18 -13.47 -8.28
C PHE A 305 -0.78 -12.75 -7.33
N SER A 306 -0.31 -12.38 -6.15
CA SER A 306 -0.87 -11.23 -5.47
C SER A 306 -0.50 -10.08 -6.38
N PRO A 307 -1.47 -9.37 -7.00
CA PRO A 307 -1.14 -8.21 -7.81
C PRO A 307 -0.59 -7.17 -6.84
N ILE A 308 0.71 -7.26 -6.60
CA ILE A 308 1.50 -6.10 -6.20
C ILE A 308 1.34 -5.22 -7.41
N LYS A 309 0.34 -4.32 -7.35
CA LYS A 309 0.34 -3.10 -8.13
C LYS A 309 1.78 -2.66 -8.10
N LYS A 310 2.49 -2.72 -9.24
CA LYS A 310 3.64 -1.83 -9.43
C LYS A 310 3.05 -0.47 -9.11
N SER A 311 3.24 0.02 -7.89
CA SER A 311 2.90 1.39 -7.62
C SER A 311 3.78 2.15 -8.58
N TYR A 312 3.15 2.82 -9.54
CA TYR A 312 3.76 3.78 -10.44
C TYR A 312 4.36 4.93 -9.62
N TYR A 313 5.36 4.62 -8.80
CA TYR A 313 6.18 5.58 -8.06
C TYR A 313 7.50 5.88 -8.77
N TYR A 314 7.69 5.30 -9.95
CA TYR A 314 8.45 5.92 -11.02
C TYR A 314 7.49 6.14 -12.17
N LYS A 315 7.04 7.38 -12.32
CA LYS A 315 6.75 7.90 -13.65
C LYS A 315 8.04 7.68 -14.44
N GLU A 316 7.98 6.82 -15.46
CA GLU A 316 8.95 6.80 -16.53
C GLU A 316 9.08 8.24 -17.06
N TYR A 317 10.11 8.93 -16.63
CA TYR A 317 10.80 9.92 -17.45
C TYR A 317 11.63 9.15 -18.49
N GLU A 318 10.97 8.35 -19.34
CA GLU A 318 11.56 7.96 -20.61
C GLU A 318 11.36 9.11 -21.60
N ILE A 319 12.38 9.97 -21.65
CA ILE A 319 13.09 10.30 -22.88
C ILE A 319 12.18 10.47 -24.11
N LEU A 320 11.49 11.61 -24.19
CA LEU A 320 11.45 12.36 -25.44
C LEU A 320 12.63 13.34 -25.45
N LYS A 321 13.84 12.79 -25.51
CA LYS A 321 14.96 13.49 -26.15
C LYS A 321 14.74 13.37 -27.65
N MET A 322 13.89 14.24 -28.19
CA MET A 322 13.91 14.58 -29.61
C MET A 322 14.02 16.10 -29.73
N SER A 323 15.24 16.60 -29.67
CA SER A 323 15.87 17.44 -30.71
C SER A 323 17.11 18.13 -30.13
N ASN A 324 18.00 18.52 -31.04
CA ASN A 324 19.42 18.80 -30.83
C ASN A 324 19.74 19.95 -29.85
N PRO A 325 20.95 19.96 -29.26
CA PRO A 325 21.51 21.15 -28.65
C PRO A 325 21.99 22.08 -29.77
N THR A 326 21.15 23.03 -30.14
CA THR A 326 21.61 24.26 -30.79
C THR A 326 21.03 25.40 -29.97
N ASP A 327 21.91 26.04 -29.22
CA ASP A 327 21.77 27.37 -28.64
C ASP A 327 20.67 27.51 -27.56
N GLU A 328 20.93 26.94 -26.37
CA GLU A 328 20.35 27.49 -25.14
C GLU A 328 20.95 28.89 -24.94
N GLU A 329 20.20 29.90 -25.37
CA GLU A 329 20.32 31.24 -24.81
C GLU A 329 20.14 31.14 -23.29
N ASP A 330 21.11 31.67 -22.55
CA ASP A 330 21.08 31.89 -21.10
C ASP A 330 19.73 32.53 -20.70
N GLU A 331 18.77 31.73 -20.25
CA GLU A 331 17.49 32.20 -19.71
C GLU A 331 17.65 32.94 -18.36
N CYS A 332 18.88 33.06 -17.84
CA CYS A 332 19.24 33.97 -16.74
C CYS A 332 19.74 35.35 -17.21
N SER A 333 19.92 35.59 -18.52
CA SER A 333 20.67 36.76 -18.99
C SER A 333 19.84 38.04 -19.14
N ASP A 334 18.53 37.97 -19.35
CA ASP A 334 17.78 39.19 -19.68
C ASP A 334 16.41 39.34 -18.99
N LYS A 335 16.50 40.02 -17.84
CA LYS A 335 15.52 40.95 -17.22
C LYS A 335 14.73 40.42 -16.01
N LYS A 336 15.07 41.09 -14.89
CA LYS A 336 14.38 41.25 -13.58
C LYS A 336 14.75 40.23 -12.50
N VAL A 337 15.88 40.50 -11.87
CA VAL A 337 16.19 40.33 -10.43
C VAL A 337 15.53 39.10 -9.82
N GLU A 338 16.21 37.96 -9.95
CA GLU A 338 15.85 36.71 -9.32
C GLU A 338 16.15 36.79 -7.81
N MET A 339 15.14 37.22 -7.04
CA MET A 339 15.25 37.63 -5.62
C MET A 339 15.45 36.48 -4.60
N TRP A 340 15.56 35.21 -5.04
CA TRP A 340 15.46 34.07 -4.13
C TRP A 340 16.42 32.93 -4.45
N ASN A 341 17.08 32.41 -3.41
CA ASN A 341 17.83 31.16 -3.51
C ASN A 341 16.93 29.98 -3.09
N THR A 342 17.00 28.91 -3.87
CA THR A 342 16.46 27.61 -3.48
C THR A 342 17.46 26.94 -2.56
N VAL A 343 16.99 26.49 -1.41
CA VAL A 343 17.77 25.70 -0.48
C VAL A 343 17.31 24.27 -0.51
N LYS A 344 18.28 23.37 -0.46
CA LYS A 344 18.06 21.94 -0.52
C LYS A 344 18.80 21.29 0.64
N ALA A 345 18.15 20.33 1.28
CA ALA A 345 18.77 19.53 2.32
C ALA A 345 18.31 18.09 2.21
N THR A 346 19.23 17.17 2.50
CA THR A 346 18.95 15.75 2.62
C THR A 346 19.48 15.24 3.94
N THR A 347 18.74 14.37 4.61
CA THR A 347 19.23 13.65 5.80
C THR A 347 18.76 12.21 5.79
N GLU A 348 19.61 11.32 6.29
CA GLU A 348 19.34 9.89 6.43
C GLU A 348 19.54 9.47 7.88
N ALA A 349 18.56 8.76 8.45
CA ALA A 349 18.63 8.20 9.78
C ALA A 349 17.99 6.80 9.84
N VAL A 350 18.42 6.00 10.81
CA VAL A 350 17.87 4.68 11.12
C VAL A 350 17.26 4.72 12.50
N PHE A 351 15.95 4.57 12.59
CA PHE A 351 15.25 4.40 13.86
C PHE A 351 15.24 2.92 14.21
N SER A 352 15.79 2.55 15.36
CA SER A 352 15.83 1.17 15.83
C SER A 352 15.04 1.04 17.12
N CYS A 353 14.03 0.17 17.13
CA CYS A 353 13.25 -0.15 18.32
C CYS A 353 13.39 -1.63 18.65
N ILE A 354 13.61 -1.94 19.93
CA ILE A 354 13.74 -3.30 20.44
C ILE A 354 12.56 -3.60 21.35
N ASP A 355 11.77 -4.61 21.00
CA ASP A 355 10.70 -5.13 21.86
C ASP A 355 11.24 -6.23 22.78
N LYS A 356 11.12 -6.00 24.10
CA LYS A 356 11.60 -6.90 25.15
C LYS A 356 10.46 -7.63 25.87
N LYS A 357 9.21 -7.53 25.41
CA LYS A 357 8.05 -8.16 26.06
C LYS A 357 8.16 -9.69 26.04
N TYR A 358 8.67 -10.26 24.94
CA TYR A 358 8.84 -11.70 24.79
C TYR A 358 10.24 -12.07 24.33
N VAL A 359 10.67 -13.27 24.76
CA VAL A 359 11.89 -13.92 24.30
C VAL A 359 11.51 -14.92 23.21
N LEU A 360 11.96 -14.68 21.99
CA LEU A 360 11.73 -15.57 20.87
C LEU A 360 12.67 -16.78 20.89
N SER A 361 12.24 -17.87 20.27
CA SER A 361 13.01 -19.12 20.18
C SER A 361 14.11 -19.05 19.10
N SER A 362 14.98 -18.05 19.19
CA SER A 362 16.09 -17.77 18.28
C SER A 362 17.34 -17.37 19.08
N PRO A 363 18.58 -17.54 18.55
CA PRO A 363 19.79 -17.05 19.23
C PRO A 363 19.71 -15.56 19.57
N GLU A 364 19.08 -14.80 18.69
CA GLU A 364 18.67 -13.42 18.95
C GLU A 364 17.33 -13.45 19.68
N LYS A 365 17.31 -12.97 20.92
CA LYS A 365 16.17 -13.16 21.83
C LYS A 365 15.01 -12.20 21.60
N TYR A 366 15.27 -11.04 21.01
CA TYR A 366 14.32 -9.92 20.95
C TYR A 366 14.17 -9.41 19.52
N ILE A 367 12.97 -8.96 19.18
CA ILE A 367 12.71 -8.33 17.89
C ILE A 367 13.33 -6.92 17.91
N LYS A 368 14.37 -6.71 17.10
CA LYS A 368 14.89 -5.38 16.79
C LYS A 368 14.38 -4.98 15.42
N PHE A 369 13.51 -3.97 15.39
CA PHE A 369 12.92 -3.45 14.17
C PHE A 369 13.63 -2.15 13.78
N ASN A 370 14.18 -2.11 12.57
CA ASN A 370 14.92 -0.96 12.05
C ASN A 370 14.11 -0.31 10.93
N VAL A 371 13.91 1.00 11.01
CA VAL A 371 13.24 1.79 9.98
C VAL A 371 14.18 2.85 9.46
N HIS A 372 14.48 2.78 8.17
CA HIS A 372 15.32 3.76 7.50
C HIS A 372 14.47 4.91 6.97
N VAL A 373 14.90 6.11 7.32
CA VAL A 373 14.24 7.37 7.01
C VAL A 373 15.20 8.23 6.22
N ARG A 374 14.76 8.67 5.04
CA ARG A 374 15.46 9.64 4.21
C ARG A 374 14.53 10.80 3.96
N MET A 375 15.00 12.01 4.24
CA MET A 375 14.24 13.23 3.99
C MET A 375 15.05 14.12 3.06
N SER A 376 14.65 14.24 1.80
CA SER A 376 15.31 15.09 0.79
C SER A 376 14.33 16.18 0.38
N LEU A 377 14.62 17.41 0.78
CA LEU A 377 13.72 18.54 0.67
C LEU A 377 14.37 19.69 -0.07
N GLN A 378 13.56 20.43 -0.80
CA GLN A 378 13.93 21.71 -1.40
C GLN A 378 12.85 22.76 -1.13
N SER A 379 13.28 24.00 -0.89
CA SER A 379 12.39 25.11 -0.60
C SER A 379 13.01 26.45 -0.96
N ARG A 380 12.19 27.37 -1.47
CA ARG A 380 12.54 28.79 -1.63
C ARG A 380 12.41 29.52 -0.29
N GLN A 381 13.52 29.73 0.41
CA GLN A 381 13.53 30.32 1.77
C GLN A 381 14.47 31.51 1.93
N CYS A 382 15.45 31.69 1.04
CA CYS A 382 16.49 32.69 1.25
C CYS A 382 16.28 33.88 0.35
N TYR A 383 16.08 35.03 0.97
CA TYR A 383 16.15 36.32 0.32
C TYR A 383 17.62 36.67 0.08
N SER A 384 18.00 37.07 -1.13
CA SER A 384 19.31 37.68 -1.35
C SER A 384 19.34 39.00 -0.56
N GLN A 385 20.29 39.17 0.36
CA GLN A 385 20.43 40.33 1.27
C GLN A 385 20.57 41.70 0.56
N GLY A 386 20.57 41.77 -0.77
CA GLY A 386 20.78 42.98 -1.54
C GLY A 386 19.57 43.91 -1.73
N ASP A 387 18.34 43.52 -1.38
CA ASP A 387 17.14 44.29 -1.78
C ASP A 387 16.02 44.33 -0.73
N CYS A 388 16.38 44.73 0.49
CA CYS A 388 15.39 45.16 1.48
C CYS A 388 15.04 46.64 1.24
N THR A 389 13.76 47.00 1.26
CA THR A 389 13.40 48.42 1.43
C THR A 389 13.74 48.81 2.86
N CYS A 390 14.66 49.76 3.00
CA CYS A 390 14.96 50.39 4.28
C CYS A 390 13.76 51.24 4.71
N GLU A 391 13.20 50.92 5.87
CA GLU A 391 12.41 51.87 6.64
C GLU A 391 13.40 52.91 7.15
N TRP A 392 13.45 54.05 6.46
CA TRP A 392 14.35 55.15 6.77
C TRP A 392 13.85 55.87 8.02
N SER A 393 14.76 56.35 8.85
CA SER A 393 14.44 57.15 10.05
C SER A 393 13.69 58.46 9.78
N CYS A 394 13.44 58.78 8.51
CA CYS A 394 12.94 60.04 8.00
C CYS A 394 12.22 59.81 6.66
N LYS A 395 11.41 60.78 6.21
CA LYS A 395 10.91 60.81 4.83
C LYS A 395 12.04 61.22 3.89
N ILE A 396 12.31 60.40 2.88
CA ILE A 396 13.30 60.71 1.85
C ILE A 396 12.63 61.50 0.73
N ASP A 397 13.21 62.66 0.41
CA ASP A 397 12.86 63.42 -0.78
C ASP A 397 13.29 62.60 -2.02
N PRO A 398 12.35 62.24 -2.92
CA PRO A 398 12.62 61.37 -4.06
C PRO A 398 13.57 61.99 -5.10
N THR A 399 13.75 63.30 -5.06
CA THR A 399 14.62 64.06 -5.98
C THR A 399 16.06 64.16 -5.47
N THR A 400 16.25 64.23 -4.15
CA THR A 400 17.57 64.48 -3.55
C THR A 400 18.15 63.28 -2.81
N GLY A 401 17.35 62.27 -2.49
CA GLY A 401 17.78 61.08 -1.75
C GLY A 401 18.15 61.35 -0.29
N LYS A 402 17.85 62.55 0.24
CA LYS A 402 18.11 62.95 1.62
C LYS A 402 16.81 62.99 2.41
N CYS A 403 16.92 62.97 3.74
CA CYS A 403 15.78 63.24 4.61
C CYS A 403 15.26 64.67 4.38
N GLU A 404 13.95 64.86 4.35
CA GLU A 404 13.31 66.18 4.22
C GLU A 404 13.73 67.17 5.32
N ASP A 405 14.16 66.66 6.48
CA ASP A 405 14.67 67.46 7.62
C ASP A 405 16.18 67.78 7.55
N GLY A 406 16.87 67.35 6.48
CA GLY A 406 18.29 67.57 6.28
C GLY A 406 19.21 66.58 7.01
N SER A 407 18.67 65.60 7.74
CA SER A 407 19.46 64.55 8.38
C SER A 407 19.96 63.50 7.37
N GLU A 408 21.01 62.76 7.74
CA GLU A 408 21.47 61.62 6.95
C GLU A 408 20.50 60.44 7.10
N PRO A 409 19.99 59.87 6.00
CA PRO A 409 19.07 58.74 6.06
C PRO A 409 19.75 57.53 6.68
N LYS A 410 19.23 57.07 7.82
CA LYS A 410 19.67 55.84 8.48
C LYS A 410 18.59 54.78 8.31
N CYS A 411 18.98 53.62 7.79
CA CYS A 411 18.11 52.45 7.68
C CYS A 411 17.81 51.93 9.09
N GLN A 412 16.58 52.09 9.57
CA GLN A 412 16.18 51.59 10.90
C GLN A 412 15.78 50.13 10.85
N LYS A 413 15.16 49.69 9.75
CA LYS A 413 14.64 48.33 9.62
C LYS A 413 14.56 47.92 8.15
N CYS A 414 15.05 46.73 7.84
CA CYS A 414 14.90 46.13 6.52
C CYS A 414 13.55 45.43 6.42
N VAL A 415 12.69 45.87 5.49
CA VAL A 415 11.37 45.25 5.24
C VAL A 415 11.34 44.64 3.83
N PRO A 416 10.88 43.38 3.66
CA PRO A 416 10.64 42.79 2.35
C PRO A 416 9.59 43.60 1.57
N LYS A 417 9.86 43.93 0.30
CA LYS A 417 8.98 44.75 -0.56
C LYS A 417 7.53 44.24 -0.64
N GLU A 418 7.30 42.92 -0.50
CA GLU A 418 5.96 42.32 -0.55
C GLU A 418 5.08 42.65 0.67
N LEU A 419 5.67 43.06 1.80
CA LEU A 419 4.92 43.55 2.97
C LEU A 419 4.55 45.04 2.87
N VAL A 420 5.08 45.77 1.89
CA VAL A 420 4.87 47.22 1.71
C VAL A 420 3.65 47.51 0.82
N GLY A 421 2.99 46.48 0.28
CA GLY A 421 1.90 46.57 -0.70
C GLY A 421 0.55 47.14 -0.25
N HIS A 422 0.42 47.75 0.93
CA HIS A 422 -0.88 48.26 1.42
C HIS A 422 -0.88 49.67 2.05
N TRP A 423 0.19 50.46 1.94
CA TRP A 423 0.27 51.79 2.59
C TRP A 423 0.47 52.98 1.63
N CYS A 424 0.03 52.88 0.38
CA CYS A 424 -0.03 54.04 -0.51
C CYS A 424 -1.15 53.92 -1.55
N THR A 425 -2.39 54.19 -1.13
CA THR A 425 -3.53 54.38 -2.05
C THR A 425 -4.23 55.73 -1.89
N GLU A 426 -3.75 56.62 -1.02
CA GLU A 426 -4.29 57.97 -0.85
C GLU A 426 -3.47 59.01 -1.62
N CYS A 427 -3.61 59.04 -2.94
CA CYS A 427 -3.23 60.20 -3.76
C CYS A 427 -4.07 60.29 -5.05
N ARG A 428 -5.40 60.08 -4.96
CA ARG A 428 -6.30 60.48 -6.05
C ARG A 428 -7.68 60.90 -5.53
N LYS A 429 -7.94 62.21 -5.71
CA LYS A 429 -9.23 62.91 -5.74
C LYS A 429 -9.82 63.35 -4.39
N ILE A 430 -9.42 64.55 -3.98
CA ILE A 430 -10.32 65.52 -3.33
C ILE A 430 -10.33 66.76 -4.23
N ASN A 431 -11.43 67.00 -4.92
CA ASN A 431 -11.95 68.36 -5.01
C ASN A 431 -13.47 68.31 -5.11
N THR A 432 -14.05 68.96 -4.11
CA THR A 432 -15.45 69.07 -3.72
C THR A 432 -16.20 70.06 -4.61
N ASN A 433 -17.52 69.86 -4.80
CA ASN A 433 -18.51 70.80 -4.25
C ASN A 433 -19.98 70.42 -4.54
N THR A 434 -20.71 70.35 -3.42
CA THR A 434 -22.04 70.92 -3.10
C THR A 434 -23.32 70.44 -3.81
N GLY A 435 -24.29 70.00 -3.00
CA GLY A 435 -25.67 70.48 -3.13
C GLY A 435 -26.82 69.52 -2.79
N SER A 436 -27.36 69.66 -1.57
CA SER A 436 -28.79 69.62 -1.20
C SER A 436 -29.67 68.36 -1.37
N GLU A 437 -29.94 67.72 -0.21
CA GLU A 437 -31.24 67.32 0.40
C GLU A 437 -32.38 66.57 -0.34
N PRO A 438 -33.24 65.84 0.41
CA PRO A 438 -33.92 64.59 0.00
C PRO A 438 -35.42 64.79 -0.36
N PRO A 439 -36.18 63.72 -0.68
CA PRO A 439 -36.95 63.06 0.38
C PRO A 439 -37.24 61.54 0.24
N GLN A 440 -37.60 60.99 1.40
CA GLN A 440 -38.49 59.85 1.72
C GLN A 440 -39.14 59.03 0.60
N GLY A 441 -39.11 57.69 0.77
CA GLY A 441 -40.01 56.74 0.11
C GLY A 441 -39.95 55.37 0.79
N SER A 442 -41.07 54.96 1.39
CA SER A 442 -41.29 53.78 2.23
C SER A 442 -41.85 52.57 1.46
N THR A 443 -41.32 51.37 1.80
CA THR A 443 -41.95 50.00 1.76
C THR A 443 -42.40 49.39 0.41
N PRO A 444 -42.66 48.06 0.28
CA PRO A 444 -42.55 46.94 1.24
C PRO A 444 -41.82 45.66 0.74
N ASN A 445 -41.57 44.76 1.70
CA ASN A 445 -41.33 43.32 1.55
C ASN A 445 -42.26 42.65 0.52
N GLN A 446 -41.67 41.92 -0.43
CA GLN A 446 -42.33 40.81 -1.13
C GLN A 446 -41.55 39.53 -0.86
N GLY A 447 -42.25 38.57 -0.26
CA GLY A 447 -41.76 37.21 -0.07
C GLY A 447 -41.66 36.50 -1.42
N ASN A 448 -40.45 36.09 -1.78
CA ASN A 448 -40.23 35.16 -2.87
C ASN A 448 -40.52 33.75 -2.35
N GLN A 449 -41.67 33.20 -2.73
CA GLN A 449 -41.83 31.75 -2.83
C GLN A 449 -40.86 31.24 -3.90
N PRO A 450 -40.09 30.16 -3.65
CA PRO A 450 -39.24 29.58 -4.68
C PRO A 450 -40.15 29.00 -5.77
N SER A 451 -40.07 29.59 -6.96
CA SER A 451 -40.60 29.03 -8.19
C SER A 451 -40.12 27.60 -8.34
N THR A 452 -41.06 26.66 -8.49
CA THR A 452 -40.80 25.26 -8.82
C THR A 452 -40.10 25.22 -10.17
N ILE A 453 -38.76 25.17 -10.16
CA ILE A 453 -37.95 25.01 -11.36
C ILE A 453 -38.33 23.64 -11.93
N GLN A 454 -38.91 23.63 -13.13
CA GLN A 454 -39.04 22.41 -13.93
C GLN A 454 -37.62 21.89 -14.17
N THR A 455 -37.20 20.91 -13.38
CA THR A 455 -35.97 20.17 -13.61
C THR A 455 -36.13 19.43 -14.92
N SER A 456 -35.58 19.98 -16.00
CA SER A 456 -35.34 19.22 -17.23
C SER A 456 -34.48 18.02 -16.82
N ASN A 457 -35.06 16.82 -16.81
CA ASN A 457 -34.35 15.59 -16.50
C ASN A 457 -33.33 15.36 -17.61
N ILE A 458 -32.09 15.85 -17.42
CA ILE A 458 -30.98 15.36 -18.24
C ILE A 458 -30.77 13.92 -17.83
N GLN A 459 -31.30 13.01 -18.62
CA GLN A 459 -31.07 11.59 -18.46
C GLN A 459 -30.56 11.06 -19.78
N TRP A 460 -29.48 10.29 -19.72
CA TRP A 460 -29.06 9.49 -20.87
C TRP A 460 -30.17 8.49 -21.20
N SER A 461 -30.74 8.62 -22.39
CA SER A 461 -31.63 7.61 -22.95
C SER A 461 -30.76 6.58 -23.66
N TYR A 462 -30.83 5.34 -23.22
CA TYR A 462 -30.11 4.23 -23.83
C TYR A 462 -31.05 3.04 -24.03
N PRO A 463 -30.79 2.17 -25.02
CA PRO A 463 -31.52 0.92 -25.16
C PRO A 463 -31.24 0.01 -23.95
N ILE A 464 -32.29 -0.68 -23.48
CA ILE A 464 -32.19 -1.76 -22.51
C ILE A 464 -32.06 -3.06 -23.29
N TYR A 465 -30.92 -3.71 -23.11
CA TYR A 465 -30.62 -5.00 -23.73
C TYR A 465 -31.09 -6.15 -22.84
N SER A 466 -31.48 -7.26 -23.46
CA SER A 466 -31.97 -8.47 -22.82
C SER A 466 -31.14 -9.69 -23.22
N GLY A 467 -31.17 -10.75 -22.41
CA GLY A 467 -30.43 -11.99 -22.66
C GLY A 467 -29.53 -12.38 -21.49
N SER A 468 -28.54 -13.24 -21.76
CA SER A 468 -27.51 -13.57 -20.77
C SER A 468 -26.68 -12.33 -20.41
N PHE A 469 -26.07 -12.31 -19.22
CA PHE A 469 -25.23 -11.18 -18.81
C PHE A 469 -24.06 -10.94 -19.79
N GLN A 470 -23.55 -12.00 -20.43
CA GLN A 470 -22.50 -11.88 -21.44
C GLN A 470 -23.02 -11.19 -22.71
N GLU A 471 -24.20 -11.56 -23.20
CA GLU A 471 -24.83 -10.91 -24.36
C GLU A 471 -25.15 -9.44 -24.09
N ILE A 472 -25.70 -9.11 -22.92
CA ILE A 472 -25.97 -7.73 -22.51
C ILE A 472 -24.66 -6.93 -22.48
N PHE A 473 -23.59 -7.47 -21.88
CA PHE A 473 -22.29 -6.82 -21.85
C PHE A 473 -21.74 -6.57 -23.26
N ASP A 474 -21.77 -7.58 -24.12
CA ASP A 474 -21.22 -7.47 -25.48
C ASP A 474 -22.03 -6.50 -26.36
N GLN A 475 -23.35 -6.40 -26.16
CA GLN A 475 -24.19 -5.41 -26.84
C GLN A 475 -23.87 -3.98 -26.41
N ILE A 476 -23.74 -3.71 -25.11
CA ILE A 476 -23.37 -2.38 -24.58
C ILE A 476 -21.93 -2.01 -25.00
N LYS A 477 -21.00 -2.97 -24.94
CA LYS A 477 -19.64 -2.80 -25.42
C LYS A 477 -19.60 -2.41 -26.88
N SER A 478 -20.38 -3.09 -27.73
CA SER A 478 -20.45 -2.82 -29.16
C SER A 478 -21.07 -1.46 -29.44
N GLU A 479 -22.11 -1.05 -28.69
CA GLU A 479 -22.70 0.28 -28.77
C GLU A 479 -21.66 1.39 -28.51
N LEU A 480 -20.78 1.16 -27.52
CA LEU A 480 -19.71 2.09 -27.16
C LEU A 480 -18.45 1.99 -28.03
N GLY A 481 -18.39 1.05 -28.97
CA GLY A 481 -17.20 0.84 -29.82
C GLY A 481 -15.95 0.40 -29.04
N LEU A 482 -16.12 -0.27 -27.90
CA LEU A 482 -15.01 -0.65 -27.02
C LEU A 482 -14.50 -2.06 -27.34
N ASN A 483 -13.18 -2.26 -27.29
CA ASN A 483 -12.55 -3.57 -27.40
C ASN A 483 -12.07 -4.04 -26.01
N VAL A 484 -13.03 -4.46 -25.19
CA VAL A 484 -12.82 -4.92 -23.81
C VAL A 484 -13.56 -6.23 -23.56
N ASN A 485 -13.11 -7.06 -22.64
CA ASN A 485 -13.76 -8.33 -22.32
C ASN A 485 -14.32 -8.34 -20.90
N LEU A 486 -15.35 -9.16 -20.69
CA LEU A 486 -15.89 -9.50 -19.38
C LEU A 486 -15.21 -10.76 -18.87
N TYR A 487 -14.74 -10.73 -17.62
CA TYR A 487 -14.06 -11.85 -16.97
C TYR A 487 -14.70 -12.16 -15.61
N ASP A 488 -14.59 -13.41 -15.17
CA ASP A 488 -14.96 -13.79 -13.80
C ASP A 488 -13.94 -13.26 -12.79
N ASP A 489 -14.32 -13.21 -11.51
CA ASP A 489 -13.54 -12.66 -10.41
C ASP A 489 -12.29 -13.50 -10.10
N CYS A 490 -11.25 -13.31 -10.91
CA CYS A 490 -9.91 -13.84 -10.66
C CYS A 490 -8.98 -12.81 -9.99
N VAL A 491 -9.43 -11.56 -9.83
CA VAL A 491 -8.63 -10.44 -9.30
C VAL A 491 -8.91 -10.15 -7.83
N GLY A 492 -9.92 -10.80 -7.24
CA GLY A 492 -10.32 -10.60 -5.85
C GLY A 492 -11.07 -9.27 -5.70
N ILE A 493 -12.19 -9.13 -6.41
CA ILE A 493 -13.05 -7.95 -6.34
C ILE A 493 -13.50 -7.76 -4.88
N PRO A 494 -13.29 -6.57 -4.28
CA PRO A 494 -13.66 -6.29 -2.90
C PRO A 494 -15.10 -6.68 -2.59
N ASP A 495 -15.40 -7.08 -1.36
CA ASP A 495 -16.75 -7.56 -0.97
C ASP A 495 -17.86 -6.54 -1.25
N TRP A 496 -17.55 -5.24 -1.23
CA TRP A 496 -18.49 -4.16 -1.52
C TRP A 496 -18.70 -3.90 -3.02
N ALA A 497 -17.85 -4.44 -3.91
CA ALA A 497 -17.92 -4.26 -5.35
C ALA A 497 -18.46 -5.52 -6.05
N TRP A 498 -19.17 -5.30 -7.15
CA TRP A 498 -19.75 -6.36 -7.98
C TRP A 498 -18.92 -6.61 -9.22
N CYS A 499 -18.46 -5.52 -9.82
CA CYS A 499 -17.56 -5.48 -10.96
C CYS A 499 -16.43 -4.47 -10.69
N TRP A 500 -15.36 -4.57 -11.46
CA TRP A 500 -14.26 -3.63 -11.46
C TRP A 500 -13.51 -3.66 -12.80
N VAL A 501 -13.33 -2.50 -13.42
CA VAL A 501 -12.36 -2.31 -14.51
C VAL A 501 -10.93 -2.34 -13.99
N THR A 502 -10.12 -3.29 -14.46
CA THR A 502 -8.70 -3.37 -14.12
C THR A 502 -7.91 -4.17 -15.15
N SER A 503 -6.57 -4.11 -15.07
CA SER A 503 -5.71 -5.14 -15.65
C SER A 503 -5.62 -6.32 -14.67
N GLY A 504 -6.11 -7.48 -15.08
CA GLY A 504 -6.20 -8.68 -14.25
C GLY A 504 -5.56 -9.90 -14.89
N CYS A 505 -5.97 -11.09 -14.45
CA CYS A 505 -5.38 -12.37 -14.87
C CYS A 505 -5.42 -12.60 -16.39
N ASN A 506 -6.38 -11.99 -17.10
CA ASN A 506 -6.60 -12.16 -18.53
C ASN A 506 -6.37 -10.84 -19.31
N GLY A 507 -5.63 -9.89 -18.74
CA GLY A 507 -5.37 -8.58 -19.34
C GLY A 507 -6.35 -7.49 -18.87
N PHE A 508 -6.40 -6.37 -19.58
CA PHE A 508 -7.30 -5.25 -19.27
C PHE A 508 -8.74 -5.62 -19.62
N GLY A 509 -9.64 -5.50 -18.65
CA GLY A 509 -11.02 -5.97 -18.77
C GLY A 509 -11.94 -5.48 -17.66
N VAL A 510 -13.21 -5.85 -17.78
CA VAL A 510 -14.20 -5.73 -16.71
C VAL A 510 -14.26 -7.07 -15.99
N TYR A 511 -13.89 -7.10 -14.72
CA TYR A 511 -13.93 -8.31 -13.90
C TYR A 511 -15.17 -8.24 -13.01
N CYS A 512 -15.96 -9.31 -12.93
CA CYS A 512 -17.19 -9.33 -12.14
C CYS A 512 -17.36 -10.64 -11.38
N LYS A 513 -18.09 -10.60 -10.26
CA LYS A 513 -18.53 -11.80 -9.54
C LYS A 513 -19.68 -12.47 -10.29
N PHE A 514 -19.42 -13.54 -11.04
CA PHE A 514 -20.42 -14.13 -11.94
C PHE A 514 -21.67 -14.66 -11.22
N ASN A 515 -21.54 -15.13 -9.99
CA ASN A 515 -22.69 -15.52 -9.15
C ASN A 515 -23.65 -14.35 -8.86
N VAL A 516 -23.12 -13.12 -8.74
CA VAL A 516 -23.92 -11.89 -8.56
C VAL A 516 -24.59 -11.49 -9.87
N LEU A 517 -23.89 -11.62 -11.00
CA LEU A 517 -24.46 -11.30 -12.32
C LEU A 517 -25.63 -12.22 -12.69
N GLN A 518 -25.47 -13.53 -12.45
CA GLN A 518 -26.51 -14.53 -12.77
C GLN A 518 -27.84 -14.31 -12.03
N SER A 519 -27.81 -13.67 -10.86
CA SER A 519 -29.00 -13.39 -10.05
C SER A 519 -29.55 -11.97 -10.23
N SER A 520 -28.94 -11.16 -11.08
CA SER A 520 -29.32 -9.76 -11.29
C SER A 520 -30.33 -9.61 -12.43
N SER A 521 -31.30 -8.70 -12.26
CA SER A 521 -32.25 -8.33 -13.32
C SER A 521 -31.56 -7.63 -14.49
N GLU A 522 -32.14 -7.72 -15.69
CA GLU A 522 -31.60 -7.09 -16.91
C GLU A 522 -31.39 -5.57 -16.76
N ASP A 523 -32.32 -4.82 -16.17
CA ASP A 523 -32.15 -3.36 -15.92
C ASP A 523 -30.91 -3.07 -15.06
N LYS A 524 -30.70 -3.88 -14.01
CA LYS A 524 -29.54 -3.76 -13.13
C LYS A 524 -28.23 -4.11 -13.85
N LEU A 525 -28.24 -5.15 -14.69
CA LEU A 525 -27.09 -5.53 -15.51
C LEU A 525 -26.75 -4.43 -16.53
N ASN A 526 -27.75 -3.84 -17.19
CA ASN A 526 -27.54 -2.74 -18.13
C ASN A 526 -26.89 -1.53 -17.44
N LYS A 527 -27.39 -1.13 -16.27
CA LYS A 527 -26.82 -0.03 -15.48
C LYS A 527 -25.42 -0.34 -15.00
N LEU A 528 -25.20 -1.53 -14.43
CA LEU A 528 -23.89 -1.98 -13.97
C LEU A 528 -22.86 -1.99 -15.09
N PHE A 529 -23.15 -2.61 -16.22
CA PHE A 529 -22.19 -2.67 -17.33
C PHE A 529 -21.94 -1.33 -17.99
N ARG A 530 -22.93 -0.45 -18.08
CA ARG A 530 -22.70 0.94 -18.55
C ARG A 530 -21.81 1.72 -17.58
N HIS A 531 -21.99 1.53 -16.28
CA HIS A 531 -21.14 2.14 -15.25
C HIS A 531 -19.68 1.67 -15.41
N GLU A 532 -19.45 0.35 -15.50
CA GLU A 532 -18.09 -0.18 -15.68
C GLU A 532 -17.47 0.21 -17.04
N LEU A 533 -18.25 0.19 -18.12
CA LEU A 533 -17.73 0.58 -19.44
C LEU A 533 -17.48 2.10 -19.53
N ALA A 534 -18.14 2.93 -18.71
CA ALA A 534 -17.77 4.33 -18.55
C ALA A 534 -16.38 4.48 -17.93
N HIS A 535 -16.04 3.67 -16.92
CA HIS A 535 -14.69 3.63 -16.34
C HIS A 535 -13.62 3.21 -17.37
N VAL A 536 -13.95 2.34 -18.32
CA VAL A 536 -13.05 2.00 -19.45
C VAL A 536 -12.75 3.24 -20.30
N ILE A 537 -13.78 4.02 -20.66
CA ILE A 537 -13.58 5.26 -21.43
C ILE A 537 -12.79 6.28 -20.60
N GLN A 538 -13.19 6.49 -19.34
CA GLN A 538 -12.53 7.42 -18.43
C GLN A 538 -11.06 7.08 -18.23
N SER A 539 -10.65 5.81 -18.28
CA SER A 539 -9.24 5.40 -18.17
C SER A 539 -8.35 5.89 -19.32
N GLN A 540 -8.94 6.27 -20.46
CA GLN A 540 -8.25 6.93 -21.57
C GLN A 540 -8.00 8.42 -21.29
N PHE A 541 -8.67 8.96 -20.28
CA PHE A 541 -8.58 10.33 -19.83
C PHE A 541 -8.09 10.37 -18.38
N SER A 542 -7.70 11.54 -17.88
CA SER A 542 -7.29 11.69 -16.48
C SER A 542 -8.38 12.44 -15.73
N CYS A 543 -9.23 11.71 -15.00
CA CYS A 543 -10.18 12.32 -14.07
C CYS A 543 -9.43 13.01 -12.91
N TYR A 544 -9.96 14.11 -12.38
CA TYR A 544 -9.35 14.85 -11.28
C TYR A 544 -9.45 14.12 -9.93
N SER A 545 -10.52 13.36 -9.72
CA SER A 545 -10.76 12.62 -8.48
C SER A 545 -11.52 11.32 -8.75
N ALA A 546 -11.45 10.38 -7.80
CA ALA A 546 -12.26 9.17 -7.83
C ALA A 546 -13.76 9.51 -7.77
N ALA A 547 -14.16 10.51 -6.97
CA ALA A 547 -15.55 10.94 -6.88
C ALA A 547 -16.09 11.49 -8.22
N GLN A 548 -15.28 12.22 -8.98
CA GLN A 548 -15.65 12.67 -10.32
C GLN A 548 -15.85 11.47 -11.27
N SER A 549 -14.93 10.51 -11.24
CA SER A 549 -14.99 9.29 -12.06
C SER A 549 -16.27 8.49 -11.76
N GLU A 550 -16.55 8.23 -10.48
CA GLU A 550 -17.78 7.53 -10.07
C GLU A 550 -19.05 8.32 -10.39
N TRP A 551 -19.04 9.64 -10.19
CA TRP A 551 -20.17 10.50 -10.60
C TRP A 551 -20.46 10.38 -12.09
N GLY A 552 -19.43 10.46 -12.92
CA GLY A 552 -19.58 10.40 -14.37
C GLY A 552 -20.13 9.05 -14.83
N ALA A 553 -19.63 7.96 -14.23
CA ALA A 553 -20.10 6.60 -14.49
C ALA A 553 -21.56 6.42 -14.06
N ASP A 554 -21.94 6.89 -12.85
CA ASP A 554 -23.33 6.82 -12.37
C ASP A 554 -24.29 7.69 -13.19
N PHE A 555 -23.87 8.88 -13.58
CA PHE A 555 -24.66 9.79 -14.42
C PHE A 555 -24.91 9.19 -15.81
N TYR A 556 -23.87 8.65 -16.45
CA TYR A 556 -24.00 7.99 -17.76
C TYR A 556 -24.89 6.75 -17.68
N ALA A 557 -24.66 5.91 -16.67
CA ALA A 557 -25.42 4.69 -16.48
C ALA A 557 -26.85 4.93 -15.98
N GLY A 558 -27.19 6.13 -15.51
CA GLY A 558 -28.45 6.36 -14.79
C GLY A 558 -28.58 5.48 -13.54
N SER A 559 -27.46 5.14 -12.91
CA SER A 559 -27.39 4.42 -11.64
C SER A 559 -27.33 5.39 -10.46
N ASN A 560 -27.52 4.84 -9.27
CA ASN A 560 -27.56 5.58 -8.01
C ASN A 560 -26.69 4.89 -6.95
N TYR A 561 -25.56 4.32 -7.39
CA TYR A 561 -24.68 3.51 -6.54
C TYR A 561 -24.01 4.36 -5.48
N TYR A 562 -23.63 5.60 -5.83
CA TYR A 562 -22.99 6.54 -4.92
C TYR A 562 -23.89 7.73 -4.58
N ASN A 563 -23.69 8.26 -3.37
CA ASN A 563 -24.15 9.60 -3.00
C ASN A 563 -22.93 10.52 -3.07
N LEU A 564 -23.10 11.65 -3.75
CA LEU A 564 -22.01 12.56 -4.09
C LEU A 564 -22.42 13.98 -3.70
N LYS A 565 -21.46 14.90 -3.66
CA LYS A 565 -21.73 16.31 -3.38
C LYS A 565 -20.83 17.20 -4.23
N LEU A 566 -21.32 18.39 -4.57
CA LEU A 566 -20.45 19.54 -4.86
C LEU A 566 -19.99 20.16 -3.54
N SER A 567 -18.86 20.86 -3.56
CA SER A 567 -18.20 21.44 -2.37
C SER A 567 -19.11 22.33 -1.49
N ASP A 568 -20.18 22.90 -2.05
CA ASP A 568 -21.13 23.80 -1.40
C ASP A 568 -22.54 23.20 -1.21
N SER A 569 -22.71 21.89 -1.38
CA SER A 569 -24.03 21.24 -1.46
C SER A 569 -24.20 20.03 -0.53
N SER A 570 -25.45 19.61 -0.32
CA SER A 570 -25.77 18.37 0.37
C SER A 570 -25.53 17.15 -0.51
N CYS A 571 -25.43 15.97 0.11
CA CYS A 571 -25.36 14.69 -0.60
C CYS A 571 -26.57 14.48 -1.51
N MET A 572 -26.32 14.14 -2.76
CA MET A 572 -27.32 13.96 -3.80
C MET A 572 -26.88 12.88 -4.81
N LYS A 573 -27.80 12.46 -5.68
CA LYS A 573 -27.55 11.50 -6.77
C LYS A 573 -26.83 12.14 -7.94
N ALA A 574 -26.22 11.32 -8.79
CA ALA A 574 -25.43 11.81 -9.92
C ALA A 574 -26.26 12.67 -10.90
N THR A 575 -27.53 12.30 -11.13
CA THR A 575 -28.47 13.07 -11.95
C THR A 575 -28.86 14.42 -11.33
N GLU A 576 -28.93 14.50 -9.99
CA GLU A 576 -29.20 15.74 -9.26
C GLU A 576 -28.00 16.70 -9.35
N ILE A 577 -26.76 16.18 -9.27
CA ILE A 577 -25.54 16.97 -9.55
C ILE A 577 -25.57 17.52 -10.97
N ALA A 578 -25.94 16.71 -11.97
CA ALA A 578 -26.02 17.18 -13.36
C ALA A 578 -27.04 18.32 -13.53
N ALA A 579 -28.21 18.22 -12.89
CA ALA A 579 -29.19 19.31 -12.89
C ALA A 579 -28.66 20.58 -12.21
N LEU A 580 -27.89 20.44 -11.11
CA LEU A 580 -27.26 21.57 -10.44
C LEU A 580 -26.13 22.20 -11.27
N LEU A 581 -25.38 21.40 -12.03
CA LEU A 581 -24.35 21.90 -12.96
C LEU A 581 -24.96 22.74 -14.09
N LEU A 582 -26.12 22.34 -14.64
CA LEU A 582 -26.87 23.18 -15.58
C LEU A 582 -27.24 24.53 -14.95
N GLN A 583 -27.76 24.51 -13.72
CA GLN A 583 -28.14 25.73 -13.00
C GLN A 583 -26.93 26.64 -12.74
N LYS A 584 -25.74 26.06 -12.59
CA LYS A 584 -24.46 26.76 -12.46
C LYS A 584 -23.85 27.18 -13.81
N GLY A 585 -24.59 27.04 -14.91
CA GLY A 585 -24.22 27.57 -16.23
C GLY A 585 -23.43 26.61 -17.12
N CYS A 586 -23.26 25.34 -16.74
CA CYS A 586 -22.66 24.34 -17.61
C CYS A 586 -23.63 23.94 -18.73
N SER A 587 -23.13 23.67 -19.93
CA SER A 587 -23.96 23.12 -21.00
C SER A 587 -24.20 21.62 -20.80
N GLU A 588 -25.27 21.08 -21.39
CA GLU A 588 -25.53 19.63 -21.35
C GLU A 588 -24.38 18.83 -21.98
N GLU A 589 -23.77 19.35 -23.05
CA GLU A 589 -22.63 18.74 -23.71
C GLU A 589 -21.39 18.71 -22.80
N ASP A 590 -21.08 19.81 -22.12
CA ASP A 590 -19.95 19.85 -21.18
C ASP A 590 -20.16 18.90 -19.99
N ILE A 591 -21.41 18.73 -19.53
CA ILE A 591 -21.72 17.75 -18.47
C ILE A 591 -21.49 16.32 -18.97
N LYS A 592 -21.96 15.99 -20.18
CA LYS A 592 -21.77 14.67 -20.80
C LYS A 592 -20.29 14.36 -21.05
N ASP A 593 -19.55 15.32 -21.58
CA ASP A 593 -18.12 15.17 -21.84
C ASP A 593 -17.29 15.14 -20.55
N GLY A 594 -17.70 15.91 -19.54
CA GLY A 594 -17.09 15.91 -18.21
C GLY A 594 -17.32 14.60 -17.46
N ALA A 595 -18.43 13.91 -17.69
CA ALA A 595 -18.70 12.57 -17.17
C ALA A 595 -17.71 11.52 -17.70
N PHE A 596 -17.12 11.73 -18.89
CA PHE A 596 -16.04 10.91 -19.43
C PHE A 596 -14.65 11.53 -19.23
N CYS A 597 -14.54 12.55 -18.37
CA CYS A 597 -13.28 13.21 -18.00
C CYS A 597 -12.53 13.88 -19.15
N LYS A 598 -13.23 14.34 -20.20
CA LYS A 598 -12.60 15.13 -21.27
C LYS A 598 -12.16 16.50 -20.74
N ILE A 599 -10.88 16.84 -20.90
CA ILE A 599 -10.26 18.05 -20.32
C ILE A 599 -10.98 19.34 -20.76
N SER A 600 -11.34 19.45 -22.04
CA SER A 600 -12.04 20.62 -22.61
C SER A 600 -13.35 20.95 -21.89
N ALA A 601 -14.11 19.93 -21.49
CA ALA A 601 -15.35 20.11 -20.76
C ALA A 601 -15.11 20.52 -19.30
N LEU A 602 -14.04 20.03 -18.68
CA LEU A 602 -13.67 20.38 -17.30
C LEU A 602 -13.15 21.81 -17.18
N GLU A 603 -12.61 22.38 -18.25
CA GLU A 603 -12.25 23.80 -18.31
C GLU A 603 -13.48 24.69 -18.46
N LYS A 604 -14.45 24.28 -19.28
CA LYS A 604 -15.71 25.01 -19.49
C LYS A 604 -16.68 24.89 -18.31
N CYS A 605 -16.69 23.75 -17.63
CA CYS A 605 -17.52 23.46 -16.46
C CYS A 605 -16.65 23.08 -15.25
N SER A 606 -15.95 24.08 -14.68
CA SER A 606 -14.98 23.87 -13.59
C SER A 606 -15.58 23.27 -12.31
N TYR A 607 -16.90 23.37 -12.12
CA TYR A 607 -17.60 22.80 -10.97
C TYR A 607 -17.53 21.27 -10.92
N ILE A 608 -17.34 20.58 -12.06
CA ILE A 608 -17.17 19.12 -12.09
C ILE A 608 -15.93 18.69 -11.29
N LYS A 609 -14.89 19.53 -11.23
CA LYS A 609 -13.66 19.27 -10.45
C LYS A 609 -13.89 19.30 -8.94
N GLN A 610 -15.05 19.82 -8.49
CA GLN A 610 -15.41 20.00 -7.09
C GLN A 610 -16.31 18.87 -6.56
N ILE A 611 -16.58 17.86 -7.39
CA ILE A 611 -17.38 16.69 -7.00
C ILE A 611 -16.56 15.83 -6.05
N ASP A 612 -17.17 15.49 -4.93
CA ASP A 612 -16.59 14.68 -3.87
C ASP A 612 -17.60 13.63 -3.38
N PHE A 613 -17.10 12.60 -2.69
CA PHE A 613 -17.95 11.62 -2.06
C PHE A 613 -18.66 12.20 -0.83
N CYS A 614 -19.82 11.61 -0.56
CA CYS A 614 -20.38 11.56 0.78
C CYS A 614 -19.87 10.29 1.48
#